data_AF-A0A1F6Y8Z3-F1
#
_entry.id   AF-A0A1F6Y8Z3-F1
#
_cell.length_a   1.000
_cell.length_b   1.000
_cell.length_c   1.000
_cell.angle_alpha   90.00
_cell.angle_beta   90.00
_cell.angle_gamma   90.00
#
_symmetry.space_group_name_H-M   'P 1'
#
loop_
_entity.id
_entity.type
_entity.pdbx_description
1 polymer ?
#
loop_
_entity_poly.entity_id
_entity_poly.type
_entity_poly.pdbx_seq_one_letter_code
_entity_poly.pdbx_strand_id
1 'polypeptide(L)'
;MDPEVEEIIKRQIRKLPIEIRKIVADPKLGEKITSMGVKNGLNAEQLEILQREVVLVVLGLVHPDELADGLINHSKINGLRIDNIITDIDREILSGIKEKLKKVYNTPDTEEVETGLDERFGKLAPEVQNAILASNFQAKLYAIATTHKLTTAQLGELETAMTQVILDIIPPHKFEGVLKASLDLPEEKVTALAGEVNEKILKDIRAKMLIRYNLDKPVNLEREEHEVLKRAGIEVLTDPVLDDQELLAGPVYPELARKFTEPTKTETKKTEHTLENLTPTSAPLPPSTKEKPKVDPYREPIE
;
A
#
# COMPACT_ATOMS: atom_id res chain seq x y z
N MET A 1 -5.80 -17.46 30.58
CA MET A 1 -5.70 -16.47 29.51
C MET A 1 -5.23 -17.20 28.27
N ASP A 2 -5.81 -16.91 27.12
CA ASP A 2 -5.39 -17.53 25.85
C ASP A 2 -3.97 -17.07 25.48
N PRO A 3 -3.04 -17.97 25.08
CA PRO A 3 -1.69 -17.58 24.65
C PRO A 3 -1.68 -16.57 23.49
N GLU A 4 -2.67 -16.60 22.60
CA GLU A 4 -2.76 -15.63 21.50
C GLU A 4 -3.03 -14.21 22.02
N VAL A 5 -3.93 -14.10 23.00
CA VAL A 5 -4.26 -12.82 23.66
C VAL A 5 -3.05 -12.28 24.42
N GLU A 6 -2.27 -13.16 25.06
CA GLU A 6 -1.05 -12.77 25.76
C GLU A 6 -0.01 -12.16 24.80
N GLU A 7 0.16 -12.74 23.60
CA GLU A 7 1.08 -12.22 22.59
C GLU A 7 0.61 -10.88 22.00
N ILE A 8 -0.70 -10.72 21.77
CA ILE A 8 -1.28 -9.42 21.34
C ILE A 8 -0.98 -8.34 22.38
N ILE A 9 -1.17 -8.64 23.67
CA ILE A 9 -0.89 -7.67 24.75
C ILE A 9 0.60 -7.34 24.83
N LYS A 10 1.49 -8.35 24.76
CA LYS A 10 2.95 -8.12 24.77
C LYS A 10 3.37 -7.23 23.61
N ARG A 11 2.84 -7.49 22.41
CA ARG A 11 3.10 -6.70 21.21
C ARG A 11 2.67 -5.26 21.40
N GLN A 12 1.46 -5.05 21.93
CA GLN A 12 0.96 -3.71 22.17
C GLN A 12 1.78 -2.96 23.22
N ILE A 13 2.13 -3.60 24.33
CA ILE A 13 2.99 -3.02 25.36
C ILE A 13 4.32 -2.55 24.75
N ARG A 14 4.92 -3.31 23.81
CA ARG A 14 6.18 -2.92 23.16
C ARG A 14 6.04 -1.64 22.33
N LYS A 15 4.90 -1.43 21.67
CA LYS A 15 4.59 -0.22 20.89
C LYS A 15 4.39 1.03 21.76
N LEU A 16 4.02 0.86 23.03
CA LEU A 16 3.73 1.99 23.90
C LEU A 16 4.99 2.79 24.29
N PRO A 17 4.88 4.13 24.38
CA PRO A 17 5.90 4.97 24.98
C PRO A 17 6.31 4.51 26.38
N ILE A 18 7.58 4.74 26.74
CA ILE A 18 8.18 4.29 28.02
C ILE A 18 7.35 4.72 29.23
N GLU A 19 6.79 5.91 29.18
CA GLU A 19 6.00 6.49 30.27
C GLU A 19 4.67 5.76 30.47
N ILE A 20 4.04 5.29 29.39
CA ILE A 20 2.81 4.50 29.46
C ILE A 20 3.13 3.09 29.96
N ARG A 21 4.22 2.48 29.46
CA ARG A 21 4.68 1.17 29.94
C ARG A 21 4.94 1.16 31.46
N LYS A 22 5.51 2.24 32.00
CA LYS A 22 5.73 2.39 33.45
C LYS A 22 4.43 2.37 34.25
N ILE A 23 3.35 2.95 33.71
CA ILE A 23 2.03 2.95 34.36
C ILE A 23 1.41 1.55 34.29
N VAL A 24 1.48 0.88 33.14
CA VAL A 24 0.99 -0.51 32.99
C VAL A 24 1.70 -1.46 33.95
N ALA A 25 3.01 -1.26 34.14
CA ALA A 25 3.82 -2.08 35.05
C ALA A 25 3.71 -1.67 36.53
N ASP A 26 2.99 -0.58 36.87
CA ASP A 26 2.84 -0.13 38.25
C ASP A 26 1.86 -1.07 38.98
N PRO A 27 2.31 -1.82 40.01
CA PRO A 27 1.43 -2.70 40.77
C PRO A 27 0.29 -1.94 41.46
N LYS A 28 0.44 -0.62 41.68
CA LYS A 28 -0.57 0.23 42.30
C LYS A 28 -1.69 0.64 41.34
N LEU A 29 -1.56 0.38 40.04
CA LEU A 29 -2.60 0.73 39.06
C LEU A 29 -3.93 0.05 39.40
N GLY A 30 -3.90 -1.25 39.69
CA GLY A 30 -5.09 -2.01 40.08
C GLY A 30 -5.72 -1.50 41.38
N GLU A 31 -4.90 -1.15 42.38
CA GLU A 31 -5.36 -0.58 43.65
C GLU A 31 -6.07 0.76 43.44
N LYS A 32 -5.48 1.65 42.61
CA LYS A 32 -6.09 2.93 42.26
C LYS A 32 -7.45 2.74 41.59
N ILE A 33 -7.54 1.89 40.56
CA ILE A 33 -8.80 1.62 39.85
C ILE A 33 -9.86 1.08 40.82
N THR A 34 -9.47 0.15 41.68
CA THR A 34 -10.37 -0.44 42.67
C THR A 34 -10.86 0.61 43.67
N SER A 35 -9.98 1.46 44.18
CA SER A 35 -10.35 2.53 45.11
C SER A 35 -11.34 3.53 44.50
N MET A 36 -11.17 3.88 43.22
CA MET A 36 -12.09 4.76 42.49
C MET A 36 -13.47 4.11 42.30
N GLY A 37 -13.52 2.83 41.94
CA GLY A 37 -14.79 2.12 41.79
C GLY A 37 -15.53 1.95 43.12
N VAL A 38 -14.83 1.61 44.20
CA VAL A 38 -15.44 1.51 45.55
C VAL A 38 -15.96 2.87 46.01
N LYS A 39 -15.19 3.96 45.82
CA LYS A 39 -15.60 5.32 46.13
C LYS A 39 -16.89 5.73 45.41
N ASN A 40 -17.11 5.23 44.20
CA ASN A 40 -18.31 5.50 43.39
C ASN A 40 -19.43 4.45 43.58
N GLY A 41 -19.29 3.54 44.55
CA GLY A 41 -20.30 2.56 44.91
C GLY A 41 -20.50 1.46 43.86
N LEU A 42 -19.44 1.06 43.16
CA LEU A 42 -19.47 -0.07 42.24
C LEU A 42 -19.46 -1.39 42.99
N ASN A 43 -20.22 -2.37 42.47
CA ASN A 43 -20.16 -3.75 42.95
C ASN A 43 -18.97 -4.50 42.32
N ALA A 44 -18.76 -5.76 42.71
CA ALA A 44 -17.63 -6.56 42.25
C ALA A 44 -17.59 -6.76 40.71
N GLU A 45 -18.74 -7.01 40.09
CA GLU A 45 -18.87 -7.19 38.64
C GLU A 45 -18.54 -5.89 37.88
N GLN A 46 -19.05 -4.76 38.37
CA GLN A 46 -18.78 -3.43 37.81
C GLN A 46 -17.31 -3.02 37.99
N LEU A 47 -16.67 -3.43 39.09
CA LEU A 47 -15.24 -3.22 39.32
C LEU A 47 -14.39 -3.98 38.32
N GLU A 48 -14.74 -5.22 38.00
CA GLU A 48 -14.02 -6.01 36.99
C GLU A 48 -14.13 -5.37 35.61
N ILE A 49 -15.32 -4.91 35.23
CA ILE A 49 -15.54 -4.17 33.98
C ILE A 49 -14.71 -2.87 33.97
N LEU A 50 -14.75 -2.10 35.05
CA LEU A 50 -13.97 -0.87 35.18
C LEU A 50 -12.46 -1.13 35.00
N GLN A 51 -11.93 -2.16 35.66
CA GLN A 51 -10.53 -2.55 35.54
C GLN A 51 -10.18 -2.92 34.10
N ARG A 52 -11.00 -3.74 33.45
CA ARG A 52 -10.80 -4.14 32.06
C ARG A 52 -10.76 -2.94 31.12
N GLU A 53 -11.78 -2.09 31.15
CA GLU A 53 -11.88 -0.94 30.23
C GLU A 53 -10.71 0.04 30.44
N VAL A 54 -10.33 0.34 31.69
CA VAL A 54 -9.19 1.22 31.98
C VAL A 54 -7.87 0.61 31.48
N VAL A 55 -7.67 -0.69 31.69
CA VAL A 55 -6.46 -1.37 31.18
C VAL A 55 -6.40 -1.32 29.65
N LEU A 56 -7.51 -1.53 28.95
CA LEU A 56 -7.57 -1.42 27.49
C LEU A 56 -7.20 -0.02 27.00
N VAL A 57 -7.69 1.03 27.67
CA VAL A 57 -7.33 2.43 27.35
C VAL A 57 -5.85 2.69 27.60
N VAL A 58 -5.30 2.25 28.73
CA VAL A 58 -3.87 2.45 29.05
C VAL A 58 -2.98 1.64 28.10
N LEU A 59 -3.46 0.50 27.60
CA LEU A 59 -2.79 -0.26 26.54
C LEU A 59 -2.92 0.38 25.15
N GLY A 60 -3.71 1.45 25.00
CA GLY A 60 -3.98 2.08 23.72
C GLY A 60 -4.77 1.17 22.76
N LEU A 61 -5.58 0.24 23.30
CA LEU A 61 -6.49 -0.62 22.54
C LEU A 61 -7.91 -0.05 22.46
N VAL A 62 -8.24 0.90 23.33
CA VAL A 62 -9.48 1.68 23.32
C VAL A 62 -9.12 3.16 23.42
N HIS A 63 -9.80 4.01 22.64
CA HIS A 63 -9.50 5.43 22.64
C HIS A 63 -9.92 6.06 23.98
N PRO A 64 -9.15 6.99 24.59
CA PRO A 64 -9.50 7.56 25.89
C PRO A 64 -10.89 8.22 25.93
N ASP A 65 -11.32 8.80 24.80
CA ASP A 65 -12.62 9.47 24.71
C ASP A 65 -13.80 8.47 24.55
N GLU A 66 -13.52 7.19 24.26
CA GLU A 66 -14.52 6.10 24.16
C GLU A 66 -14.73 5.34 25.50
N LEU A 67 -13.92 5.65 26.53
CA LEU A 67 -13.99 4.96 27.83
C LEU A 67 -15.37 5.09 28.48
N ALA A 68 -16.00 6.25 28.37
CA ALA A 68 -17.33 6.48 28.92
C ALA A 68 -18.37 5.56 28.28
N ASP A 69 -18.35 5.45 26.95
CA ASP A 69 -19.28 4.59 26.20
C ASP A 69 -19.05 3.10 26.51
N GLY A 70 -17.79 2.66 26.60
CA GLY A 70 -17.44 1.30 27.00
C GLY A 70 -18.00 0.95 28.39
N LEU A 71 -17.87 1.88 29.35
CA LEU A 71 -18.45 1.70 30.68
C LEU A 71 -19.99 1.67 30.63
N ILE A 72 -20.64 2.61 29.94
CA ILE A 72 -22.12 2.65 29.82
C ILE A 72 -22.64 1.31 29.28
N ASN A 73 -22.05 0.85 28.17
CA ASN A 73 -22.51 -0.30 27.43
C ASN A 73 -22.33 -1.61 28.21
N HIS A 74 -21.24 -1.73 28.98
CA HIS A 74 -20.89 -3.00 29.63
C HIS A 74 -21.36 -3.09 31.09
N SER A 75 -21.34 -1.99 31.85
CA SER A 75 -21.50 -2.02 33.32
C SER A 75 -22.91 -1.70 33.84
N LYS A 76 -23.81 -1.22 32.96
CA LYS A 76 -25.16 -0.73 33.32
C LYS A 76 -25.14 0.30 34.47
N ILE A 77 -24.06 1.08 34.59
CA ILE A 77 -23.92 2.14 35.60
C ILE A 77 -24.75 3.37 35.15
N ASN A 78 -25.34 4.09 36.11
CA ASN A 78 -26.04 5.35 35.86
C ASN A 78 -25.05 6.44 35.39
N GLY A 79 -25.42 7.24 34.38
CA GLY A 79 -24.59 8.29 33.78
C GLY A 79 -23.91 9.24 34.77
N LEU A 80 -24.62 9.71 35.81
CA LEU A 80 -24.03 10.62 36.82
C LEU A 80 -22.84 10.00 37.56
N ARG A 81 -22.82 8.68 37.76
CA ARG A 81 -21.70 7.98 38.39
C ARG A 81 -20.55 7.80 37.40
N ILE A 82 -20.86 7.60 36.13
CA ILE A 82 -19.84 7.44 35.07
C ILE A 82 -19.04 8.72 34.93
N ASP A 83 -19.68 9.90 34.92
CA ASP A 83 -18.96 11.18 34.84
C ASP A 83 -17.95 11.37 35.98
N ASN A 84 -18.33 11.00 37.21
CA ASN A 84 -17.43 11.04 38.36
C ASN A 84 -16.26 10.06 38.23
N ILE A 85 -16.54 8.84 37.75
CA ILE A 85 -15.52 7.81 37.52
C ILE A 85 -14.54 8.24 36.44
N ILE A 86 -15.03 8.75 35.30
CA ILE A 86 -14.20 9.26 34.22
C ILE A 86 -13.34 10.43 34.70
N THR A 87 -13.90 11.36 35.47
CA THR A 87 -13.16 12.49 36.04
C THR A 87 -12.04 12.02 36.98
N ASP A 88 -12.31 11.03 37.84
CA ASP A 88 -11.31 10.46 38.75
C ASP A 88 -10.19 9.73 37.95
N ILE A 89 -10.54 8.95 36.91
CA ILE A 89 -9.58 8.26 36.03
C ILE A 89 -8.71 9.26 35.25
N ASP A 90 -9.33 10.28 34.66
CA ASP A 90 -8.63 11.32 33.92
C ASP A 90 -7.63 12.04 34.82
N ARG A 91 -8.02 12.35 36.06
CA ARG A 91 -7.15 13.03 37.02
C ARG A 91 -6.00 12.13 37.49
N GLU A 92 -6.29 10.90 37.90
CA GLU A 92 -5.35 10.06 38.66
C GLU A 92 -4.51 9.11 37.81
N ILE A 93 -4.99 8.75 36.62
CA ILE A 93 -4.34 7.81 35.72
C ILE A 93 -3.95 8.48 34.40
N LEU A 94 -4.88 9.14 33.72
CA LEU A 94 -4.64 9.59 32.34
C LEU A 94 -3.97 10.97 32.22
N SER A 95 -4.00 11.81 33.26
CA SER A 95 -3.50 13.20 33.21
C SER A 95 -2.06 13.34 32.70
N GLY A 96 -1.21 12.33 32.93
CA GLY A 96 0.17 12.30 32.45
C GLY A 96 0.40 11.62 31.10
N ILE A 97 -0.59 10.90 30.56
CA ILE A 97 -0.43 10.05 29.36
C ILE A 97 -1.50 10.25 28.28
N LYS A 98 -2.58 10.98 28.54
CA LYS A 98 -3.73 11.14 27.62
C LYS A 98 -3.30 11.62 26.24
N GLU A 99 -2.49 12.68 26.17
CA GLU A 99 -1.98 13.20 24.90
C GLU A 99 -1.04 12.21 24.18
N LYS A 100 -0.31 11.38 24.93
CA LYS A 100 0.55 10.35 24.35
C LYS A 100 -0.28 9.19 23.80
N LEU A 101 -1.32 8.76 24.52
CA LEU A 101 -2.28 7.76 24.05
C LEU A 101 -2.99 8.23 22.77
N LYS A 102 -3.43 9.49 22.71
CA LYS A 102 -4.02 10.07 21.50
C LYS A 102 -3.08 10.02 20.30
N LYS A 103 -1.77 10.22 20.51
CA LYS A 103 -0.77 10.08 19.43
C LYS A 103 -0.63 8.65 18.94
N VAL A 104 -0.59 7.67 19.87
CA VAL A 104 -0.53 6.24 19.52
C VAL A 104 -1.74 5.80 18.71
N TYR A 105 -2.92 6.36 18.99
CA TYR A 105 -4.15 6.06 18.25
C TYR A 105 -4.20 6.69 16.85
N ASN A 106 -3.64 7.89 16.71
CA ASN A 106 -3.66 8.61 15.44
C ASN A 106 -2.51 8.23 14.51
N THR A 107 -1.51 7.48 15.00
CA THR A 107 -0.60 6.76 14.13
C THR A 107 -1.37 5.56 13.60
N PRO A 108 -1.70 5.51 12.29
CA PRO A 108 -2.34 4.32 11.73
C PRO A 108 -1.48 3.11 12.10
N ASP A 109 -2.12 2.03 12.55
CA ASP A 109 -1.48 0.73 12.77
C ASP A 109 -0.91 0.24 11.43
N THR A 110 0.24 0.77 11.03
CA THR A 110 1.10 0.15 10.03
C THR A 110 1.68 -1.07 10.72
N GLU A 111 0.95 -2.18 10.60
CA GLU A 111 1.32 -3.48 11.15
C GLU A 111 2.73 -3.88 10.68
N GLU A 112 3.67 -4.02 11.64
CA GLU A 112 4.69 -5.07 11.72
C GLU A 112 5.52 -5.48 10.49
N VAL A 113 5.61 -4.66 9.45
CA VAL A 113 6.69 -4.79 8.45
C VAL A 113 7.97 -4.09 8.94
N GLU A 114 7.89 -3.21 9.94
CA GLU A 114 8.95 -2.24 10.28
C GLU A 114 10.21 -2.80 10.95
N THR A 115 10.16 -3.80 11.85
CA THR A 115 11.38 -4.16 12.59
C THR A 115 12.46 -4.81 11.72
N GLY A 116 12.05 -5.53 10.66
CA GLY A 116 12.98 -6.06 9.66
C GLY A 116 13.28 -5.07 8.53
N LEU A 117 12.32 -4.18 8.23
CA LEU A 117 12.49 -3.10 7.26
C LEU A 117 13.54 -2.10 7.72
N ASP A 118 13.49 -1.66 8.97
CA ASP A 118 14.39 -0.62 9.50
C ASP A 118 15.86 -1.05 9.43
N GLU A 119 16.15 -2.31 9.76
CA GLU A 119 17.52 -2.82 9.69
C GLU A 119 18.04 -2.94 8.25
N ARG A 120 17.19 -3.35 7.30
CA ARG A 120 17.59 -3.49 5.88
C ARG A 120 17.64 -2.13 5.19
N PHE A 121 16.68 -1.27 5.47
CA PHE A 121 16.64 0.11 5.00
C PHE A 121 17.86 0.88 5.48
N GLY A 122 18.22 0.75 6.76
CA GLY A 122 19.43 1.34 7.33
C GLY A 122 20.75 0.83 6.71
N LYS A 123 20.75 -0.35 6.09
CA LYS A 123 21.90 -0.91 5.34
C LYS A 123 21.98 -0.41 3.89
N LEU A 124 20.94 0.25 3.37
CA LEU A 124 20.98 0.86 2.04
C LEU A 124 21.92 2.07 2.03
N ALA A 125 22.46 2.40 0.86
CA ALA A 125 23.28 3.61 0.71
C ALA A 125 22.42 4.86 0.97
N PRO A 126 22.97 5.93 1.58
CA PRO A 126 22.22 7.15 1.90
C PRO A 126 21.49 7.75 0.69
N GLU A 127 22.08 7.68 -0.50
CA GLU A 127 21.48 8.19 -1.75
C GLU A 127 20.22 7.40 -2.14
N VAL A 128 20.22 6.10 -1.88
CA VAL A 128 19.07 5.22 -2.13
C VAL A 128 17.99 5.46 -1.09
N GLN A 129 18.35 5.55 0.19
CA GLN A 129 17.41 5.89 1.27
C GLN A 129 16.69 7.22 0.97
N ASN A 130 17.45 8.25 0.60
CA ASN A 130 16.92 9.55 0.24
C ASN A 130 16.01 9.49 -0.99
N ALA A 131 16.37 8.71 -2.01
CA ALA A 131 15.52 8.52 -3.18
C ALA A 131 14.19 7.84 -2.83
N ILE A 132 14.22 6.84 -1.94
CA ILE A 132 13.00 6.16 -1.46
C ILE A 132 12.11 7.14 -0.69
N LEU A 133 12.66 7.89 0.26
CA LEU A 133 11.92 8.89 1.05
C LEU A 133 11.35 9.99 0.16
N ALA A 134 12.12 10.50 -0.81
CA ALA A 134 11.69 11.55 -1.72
C ALA A 134 10.66 11.07 -2.75
N SER A 135 10.64 9.77 -3.07
CA SER A 135 9.78 9.23 -4.13
C SER A 135 8.28 9.26 -3.78
N ASN A 136 7.93 9.38 -2.49
CA ASN A 136 6.57 9.21 -1.98
C ASN A 136 5.92 7.92 -2.52
N PHE A 137 6.68 6.81 -2.55
CA PHE A 137 6.27 5.61 -3.26
C PHE A 137 4.94 5.03 -2.75
N GLN A 138 4.66 5.08 -1.44
CA GLN A 138 3.41 4.56 -0.86
C GLN A 138 2.19 5.26 -1.45
N ALA A 139 2.18 6.59 -1.50
CA ALA A 139 1.08 7.37 -2.08
C ALA A 139 0.92 7.09 -3.58
N LYS A 140 2.03 6.98 -4.32
CA LYS A 140 2.01 6.61 -5.75
C LYS A 140 1.50 5.19 -5.96
N LEU A 141 1.91 4.24 -5.12
CA LEU A 141 1.52 2.84 -5.19
C LEU A 141 0.02 2.69 -4.96
N TYR A 142 -0.52 3.40 -3.96
CA TYR A 142 -1.96 3.45 -3.69
C TYR A 142 -2.75 4.03 -4.86
N ALA A 143 -2.27 5.12 -5.47
CA ALA A 143 -2.91 5.72 -6.64
C ALA A 143 -2.95 4.76 -7.86
N ILE A 144 -1.84 4.04 -8.09
CA ILE A 144 -1.77 3.00 -9.12
C ILE A 144 -2.74 1.86 -8.81
N ALA A 145 -2.71 1.32 -7.59
CA ALA A 145 -3.60 0.24 -7.16
C ALA A 145 -5.08 0.60 -7.33
N THR A 146 -5.45 1.85 -7.00
CA THR A 146 -6.80 2.39 -7.18
C THR A 146 -7.18 2.46 -8.67
N THR A 147 -6.25 2.91 -9.53
CA THR A 147 -6.44 2.97 -10.99
C THR A 147 -6.71 1.58 -11.58
N HIS A 148 -6.00 0.56 -11.10
CA HIS A 148 -6.17 -0.84 -11.50
C HIS A 148 -7.28 -1.58 -10.74
N LYS A 149 -7.96 -0.91 -9.81
CA LYS A 149 -9.05 -1.46 -8.98
C LYS A 149 -8.64 -2.71 -8.20
N LEU A 150 -7.44 -2.70 -7.61
CA LEU A 150 -6.96 -3.79 -6.77
C LEU A 150 -7.79 -3.91 -5.48
N THR A 151 -7.98 -5.14 -5.00
CA THR A 151 -8.56 -5.39 -3.68
C THR A 151 -7.56 -5.03 -2.57
N THR A 152 -8.04 -4.89 -1.33
CA THR A 152 -7.16 -4.64 -0.17
C THR A 152 -6.09 -5.72 0.00
N ALA A 153 -6.45 -7.00 -0.23
CA ALA A 153 -5.49 -8.10 -0.18
C ALA A 153 -4.43 -7.99 -1.29
N GLN A 154 -4.85 -7.69 -2.52
CA GLN A 154 -3.93 -7.48 -3.66
C GLN A 154 -3.01 -6.27 -3.46
N LEU A 155 -3.50 -5.20 -2.83
CA LEU A 155 -2.67 -4.06 -2.47
C LEU A 155 -1.59 -4.45 -1.46
N GLY A 156 -1.92 -5.26 -0.44
CA GLY A 156 -0.94 -5.77 0.52
C GLY A 156 0.17 -6.61 -0.12
N GLU A 157 -0.20 -7.48 -1.07
CA GLU A 157 0.76 -8.28 -1.85
C GLU A 157 1.65 -7.40 -2.75
N LEU A 158 1.06 -6.39 -3.40
CA LEU A 158 1.79 -5.41 -4.22
C LEU A 158 2.79 -4.59 -3.37
N GLU A 159 2.36 -4.13 -2.19
CA GLU A 159 3.21 -3.40 -1.25
C GLU A 159 4.35 -4.26 -0.73
N THR A 160 4.08 -5.52 -0.41
CA THR A 160 5.09 -6.49 0.02
C THR A 160 6.14 -6.72 -1.08
N ALA A 161 5.71 -6.97 -2.32
CA ALA A 161 6.61 -7.17 -3.45
C ALA A 161 7.43 -5.90 -3.74
N MET A 162 6.80 -4.72 -3.70
CA MET A 162 7.47 -3.44 -3.92
C MET A 162 8.55 -3.19 -2.87
N THR A 163 8.23 -3.44 -1.60
CA THR A 163 9.15 -3.32 -0.48
C THR A 163 10.36 -4.24 -0.64
N GLN A 164 10.13 -5.48 -1.07
CA GLN A 164 11.21 -6.42 -1.34
C GLN A 164 12.12 -5.98 -2.50
N VAL A 165 11.60 -5.30 -3.52
CA VAL A 165 12.43 -4.71 -4.59
C VAL A 165 13.24 -3.53 -4.07
N ILE A 166 12.61 -2.62 -3.30
CA ILE A 166 13.29 -1.45 -2.72
C ILE A 166 14.44 -1.86 -1.80
N LEU A 167 14.25 -2.93 -1.03
CA LEU A 167 15.26 -3.48 -0.13
C LEU A 167 16.31 -4.36 -0.81
N ASP A 168 16.32 -4.42 -2.15
CA ASP A 168 17.24 -5.26 -2.94
C ASP A 168 17.14 -6.78 -2.61
N ILE A 169 15.96 -7.23 -2.15
CA ILE A 169 15.67 -8.66 -1.92
C ILE A 169 15.25 -9.31 -3.24
N ILE A 170 14.41 -8.63 -4.01
CA ILE A 170 14.00 -9.06 -5.34
C ILE A 170 14.66 -8.15 -6.39
N PRO A 171 15.39 -8.71 -7.37
CA PRO A 171 15.89 -7.94 -8.50
C PRO A 171 14.73 -7.29 -9.28
N PRO A 172 14.83 -6.02 -9.70
CA PRO A 172 13.71 -5.32 -10.35
C PRO A 172 13.16 -6.00 -11.61
N HIS A 173 13.99 -6.70 -12.38
CA HIS A 173 13.54 -7.45 -13.57
C HIS A 173 12.69 -8.68 -13.25
N LYS A 174 12.70 -9.15 -11.99
CA LYS A 174 11.84 -10.26 -11.51
C LYS A 174 10.54 -9.76 -10.89
N PHE A 175 10.37 -8.45 -10.72
CA PHE A 175 9.21 -7.86 -10.06
C PHE A 175 7.89 -8.31 -10.70
N GLU A 176 7.79 -8.25 -12.03
CA GLU A 176 6.60 -8.69 -12.77
C GLU A 176 6.28 -10.17 -12.50
N GLY A 177 7.30 -11.05 -12.50
CA GLY A 177 7.11 -12.48 -12.23
C GLY A 177 6.58 -12.75 -10.82
N VAL A 178 7.00 -11.95 -9.84
CA VAL A 178 6.51 -12.05 -8.46
C VAL A 178 5.05 -11.61 -8.37
N LEU A 179 4.69 -10.51 -9.05
CA LEU A 179 3.29 -10.06 -9.11
C LEU A 179 2.37 -11.07 -9.81
N LYS A 180 2.85 -11.73 -10.88
CA LYS A 180 2.09 -12.79 -11.56
C LYS A 180 1.77 -13.96 -10.63
N ALA A 181 2.68 -14.27 -9.71
CA ALA A 181 2.52 -15.36 -8.77
C ALA A 181 1.61 -15.00 -7.57
N SER A 182 1.55 -13.73 -7.16
CA SER A 182 0.84 -13.33 -5.93
C SER A 182 -0.55 -12.72 -6.14
N LEU A 183 -0.80 -12.01 -7.24
CA LEU A 183 -2.02 -11.18 -7.36
C LEU A 183 -3.25 -11.89 -7.94
N ASP A 184 -3.09 -13.09 -8.52
CA ASP A 184 -4.15 -13.83 -9.23
C ASP A 184 -4.93 -12.94 -10.23
N LEU A 185 -4.19 -12.22 -11.07
CA LEU A 185 -4.72 -11.31 -12.08
C LEU A 185 -4.38 -11.81 -13.49
N PRO A 186 -5.20 -11.43 -14.50
CA PRO A 186 -4.86 -11.66 -15.90
C PRO A 186 -3.48 -11.08 -16.25
N GLU A 187 -2.70 -11.81 -17.04
CA GLU A 187 -1.32 -11.45 -17.39
C GLU A 187 -1.19 -10.01 -17.92
N GLU A 188 -2.08 -9.61 -18.83
CA GLU A 188 -2.10 -8.25 -19.39
C GLU A 188 -2.22 -7.15 -18.32
N LYS A 189 -3.02 -7.38 -17.27
CA LYS A 189 -3.16 -6.42 -16.16
C LYS A 189 -1.90 -6.39 -15.31
N VAL A 190 -1.28 -7.53 -15.05
CA VAL A 190 -0.04 -7.60 -14.29
C VAL A 190 1.10 -6.90 -15.03
N THR A 191 1.22 -7.09 -16.34
CA THR A 191 2.22 -6.40 -17.16
C THR A 191 2.00 -4.88 -17.16
N ALA A 192 0.75 -4.42 -17.30
CA ALA A 192 0.42 -2.99 -17.23
C ALA A 192 0.74 -2.38 -15.84
N LEU A 193 0.34 -3.08 -14.77
CA LEU A 193 0.60 -2.68 -13.39
C LEU A 193 2.11 -2.61 -13.10
N ALA A 194 2.86 -3.65 -13.47
CA ALA A 194 4.30 -3.71 -13.29
C ALA A 194 5.00 -2.60 -14.07
N GLY A 195 4.59 -2.34 -15.32
CA GLY A 195 5.11 -1.25 -16.15
C GLY A 195 4.90 0.13 -15.51
N GLU A 196 3.71 0.38 -14.97
CA GLU A 196 3.38 1.65 -14.34
C GLU A 196 4.15 1.89 -13.02
N VAL A 197 4.25 0.87 -12.17
CA VAL A 197 5.07 0.92 -10.95
C VAL A 197 6.55 1.11 -11.31
N ASN A 198 7.00 0.42 -12.35
CA ASN A 198 8.36 0.52 -12.84
C ASN A 198 8.73 1.94 -13.27
N GLU A 199 7.85 2.60 -14.04
CA GLU A 199 8.10 3.95 -14.55
C GLU A 199 7.88 5.03 -13.48
N LYS A 200 6.80 4.97 -12.70
CA LYS A 200 6.42 6.07 -11.79
C LYS A 200 7.14 6.05 -10.44
N ILE A 201 7.63 4.88 -10.04
CA ILE A 201 8.20 4.68 -8.70
C ILE A 201 9.64 4.17 -8.79
N LEU A 202 9.84 3.00 -9.41
CA LEU A 202 11.14 2.33 -9.34
C LEU A 202 12.22 2.98 -10.22
N LYS A 203 11.86 3.75 -11.24
CA LYS A 203 12.83 4.39 -12.15
C LYS A 203 13.87 5.23 -11.43
N ASP A 204 13.43 6.13 -10.55
CA ASP A 204 14.32 7.03 -9.81
C ASP A 204 15.14 6.27 -8.75
N ILE A 205 14.52 5.30 -8.07
CA ILE A 205 15.18 4.49 -7.05
C ILE A 205 16.24 3.58 -7.68
N ARG A 206 15.92 2.91 -8.79
CA ARG A 206 16.84 2.01 -9.51
C ARG A 206 18.04 2.74 -10.06
N ALA A 207 17.87 3.95 -10.58
CA ALA A 207 18.99 4.77 -11.06
C ALA A 207 20.04 4.97 -9.93
N LYS A 208 19.59 5.13 -8.68
CA LYS A 208 20.47 5.22 -7.51
C LYS A 208 21.02 3.87 -7.06
N MET A 209 20.25 2.78 -7.17
CA MET A 209 20.73 1.44 -6.84
C MET A 209 21.81 0.94 -7.83
N LEU A 210 21.68 1.26 -9.12
CA LEU A 210 22.59 0.81 -10.19
C LEU A 210 24.00 1.39 -10.08
N ILE A 211 24.15 2.60 -9.54
CA ILE A 211 25.46 3.22 -9.26
C ILE A 211 26.32 2.26 -8.40
N ARG A 212 25.71 1.48 -7.50
CA ARG A 212 26.40 0.57 -6.59
C ARG A 212 26.99 -0.66 -7.30
N TYR A 213 26.46 -1.05 -8.45
CA TYR A 213 26.93 -2.21 -9.21
C TYR A 213 28.07 -1.88 -10.17
N ASN A 214 28.61 -0.65 -10.17
CA ASN A 214 29.63 -0.21 -11.11
C ASN A 214 29.25 -0.48 -12.59
N LEU A 215 27.95 -0.41 -12.90
CA LEU A 215 27.42 -0.37 -14.27
C LEU A 215 27.50 1.07 -14.84
N ASP A 216 28.44 1.87 -14.34
CA ASP A 216 28.84 3.18 -14.88
C ASP A 216 29.77 3.06 -16.10
N LYS A 217 30.04 1.83 -16.57
CA LYS A 217 30.14 1.70 -18.02
C LYS A 217 28.71 1.79 -18.53
N PRO A 218 28.31 2.86 -19.25
CA PRO A 218 27.01 2.86 -19.91
C PRO A 218 26.89 1.52 -20.61
N VAL A 219 25.89 0.72 -20.22
CA VAL A 219 25.51 -0.42 -21.04
C VAL A 219 25.07 0.23 -22.33
N ASN A 220 26.00 0.27 -23.27
CA ASN A 220 25.73 0.67 -24.62
C ASN A 220 24.80 -0.43 -25.15
N LEU A 221 23.48 -0.28 -24.95
CA LEU A 221 22.48 -1.23 -25.42
C LEU A 221 22.63 -1.46 -26.93
N GLU A 222 23.23 -0.51 -27.66
CA GLU A 222 23.57 -0.68 -29.07
C GLU A 222 24.59 -1.80 -29.32
N ARG A 223 25.45 -2.16 -28.35
CA ARG A 223 26.42 -3.25 -28.53
C ARG A 223 25.80 -4.64 -28.45
N GLU A 224 24.78 -4.85 -27.61
CA GLU A 224 24.08 -6.14 -27.59
C GLU A 224 23.21 -6.32 -28.84
N GLU A 225 22.57 -5.26 -29.33
CA GLU A 225 21.88 -5.30 -30.62
C GLU A 225 22.84 -5.56 -31.79
N HIS A 226 24.03 -4.93 -31.80
CA HIS A 226 25.05 -5.21 -32.82
C HIS A 226 25.58 -6.65 -32.76
N GLU A 227 25.73 -7.25 -31.58
CA GLU A 227 26.14 -8.66 -31.46
C GLU A 227 25.04 -9.63 -31.89
N VAL A 228 23.77 -9.34 -31.58
CA VAL A 228 22.63 -10.13 -32.07
C VAL A 228 22.50 -10.04 -33.59
N LEU A 229 22.66 -8.84 -34.16
CA LEU A 229 22.68 -8.62 -35.62
C LEU A 229 23.87 -9.34 -36.28
N LYS A 230 25.07 -9.31 -35.67
CA LYS A 230 26.24 -10.06 -36.16
C LYS A 230 26.02 -11.57 -36.14
N ARG A 231 25.41 -12.11 -35.06
CA ARG A 231 25.05 -13.53 -34.99
C ARG A 231 23.97 -13.92 -36.00
N ALA A 232 23.08 -13.00 -36.34
CA ALA A 232 22.09 -13.16 -37.40
C ALA A 232 22.66 -12.95 -38.82
N GLY A 233 23.95 -12.65 -38.96
CA GLY A 233 24.60 -12.41 -40.27
C GLY A 233 24.24 -11.07 -40.91
N ILE A 234 23.69 -10.13 -40.15
CA ILE A 234 23.34 -8.80 -40.63
C ILE A 234 24.50 -7.86 -40.28
N GLU A 235 25.32 -7.52 -41.27
CA GLU A 235 26.36 -6.50 -41.12
C GLU A 235 25.75 -5.12 -41.37
N VAL A 236 25.58 -4.33 -40.31
CA VAL A 236 25.27 -2.91 -40.43
C VAL A 236 26.57 -2.21 -40.80
N LEU A 237 26.65 -1.69 -42.03
CA LEU A 237 27.72 -0.80 -42.48
C LEU A 237 27.59 0.51 -41.70
N THR A 238 28.32 0.63 -40.59
CA THR A 238 28.50 1.90 -39.91
C THR A 238 29.51 2.73 -40.68
N ASP A 239 29.03 3.80 -41.31
CA ASP A 239 29.90 4.82 -41.89
C ASP A 239 30.84 5.38 -40.81
N PRO A 240 32.11 5.68 -41.16
CA PRO A 240 33.10 6.13 -40.18
C PRO A 240 32.67 7.43 -39.51
N VAL A 241 32.67 7.41 -38.18
CA VAL A 241 32.47 8.57 -37.30
C VAL A 241 33.52 9.63 -37.67
N LEU A 242 33.04 10.79 -38.12
CA LEU A 242 33.83 12.00 -38.34
C LEU A 242 34.34 12.53 -37.00
N ASP A 243 35.65 12.67 -36.87
CA ASP A 243 36.31 13.40 -35.78
C ASP A 243 35.93 14.89 -35.86
N ASP A 244 35.39 15.44 -34.78
CA ASP A 244 34.92 16.82 -34.64
C ASP A 244 36.08 17.84 -34.52
N GLN A 245 37.03 17.83 -35.45
CA GLN A 245 38.10 18.84 -35.45
C GLN A 245 38.62 19.21 -36.83
N GLU A 246 37.77 19.69 -37.74
CA GLU A 246 38.21 20.64 -38.79
C GLU A 246 37.02 21.34 -39.48
N LEU A 247 36.59 22.46 -38.87
CA LEU A 247 35.97 23.56 -39.61
C LEU A 247 37.07 24.24 -40.42
N LEU A 248 37.03 24.15 -41.76
CA LEU A 248 37.18 25.25 -42.73
C LEU A 248 37.44 24.72 -44.17
N ALA A 249 36.68 25.30 -45.11
CA ALA A 249 36.76 25.20 -46.58
C ALA A 249 36.02 24.02 -47.25
N GLY A 250 35.04 24.38 -48.11
CA GLY A 250 34.14 23.47 -48.86
C GLY A 250 34.81 22.65 -49.99
N PRO A 251 34.04 21.98 -50.88
CA PRO A 251 32.92 22.57 -51.60
C PRO A 251 31.58 21.81 -51.47
N VAL A 252 30.50 22.55 -51.72
CA VAL A 252 29.10 22.12 -51.75
C VAL A 252 28.87 21.12 -52.89
N TYR A 253 28.42 19.90 -52.57
CA TYR A 253 27.91 18.94 -53.55
C TYR A 253 26.40 19.15 -53.77
N PRO A 254 25.94 19.54 -54.97
CA PRO A 254 24.53 19.83 -55.23
C PRO A 254 23.64 18.58 -55.48
N GLU A 255 24.15 17.35 -55.31
CA GLU A 255 23.40 16.14 -55.69
C GLU A 255 22.57 15.51 -54.56
N LEU A 256 22.78 15.90 -53.29
CA LEU A 256 22.02 15.34 -52.15
C LEU A 256 20.70 16.05 -51.87
N ALA A 257 20.45 17.22 -52.47
CA ALA A 257 19.20 17.97 -52.27
C ALA A 257 18.01 17.46 -53.12
N ARG A 258 18.19 16.45 -53.98
CA ARG A 258 17.18 16.07 -54.98
C ARG A 258 16.38 14.80 -54.65
N LYS A 259 16.66 14.10 -53.55
CA LYS A 259 15.97 12.83 -53.22
C LYS A 259 14.90 12.89 -52.12
N PHE A 260 14.63 14.07 -51.54
CA PHE A 260 13.66 14.20 -50.43
C PHE A 260 12.33 14.89 -50.81
N THR A 261 12.07 15.15 -52.09
CA THR A 261 10.85 15.85 -52.54
C THR A 261 9.82 14.98 -53.27
N GLU A 262 10.01 13.66 -53.38
CA GLU A 262 8.98 12.81 -53.99
C GLU A 262 8.09 12.14 -52.92
N PRO A 263 6.80 12.48 -52.82
CA PRO A 263 5.87 11.78 -51.95
C PRO A 263 5.68 10.35 -52.47
N THR A 264 6.11 9.36 -51.68
CA THR A 264 5.86 7.95 -51.94
C THR A 264 4.35 7.69 -51.90
N LYS A 265 3.78 7.50 -53.08
CA LYS A 265 2.39 7.12 -53.29
C LYS A 265 2.24 5.65 -52.86
N THR A 266 1.77 5.42 -51.64
CA THR A 266 1.44 4.07 -51.19
C THR A 266 0.23 3.56 -51.96
N GLU A 267 0.41 2.48 -52.73
CA GLU A 267 -0.71 1.77 -53.36
C GLU A 267 -1.54 1.10 -52.27
N THR A 268 -2.71 1.65 -51.99
CA THR A 268 -3.75 0.99 -51.20
C THR A 268 -4.26 -0.22 -51.97
N LYS A 269 -3.75 -1.41 -51.64
CA LYS A 269 -4.41 -2.68 -51.99
C LYS A 269 -5.73 -2.75 -51.23
N LYS A 270 -6.85 -2.66 -51.96
CA LYS A 270 -8.18 -2.98 -51.44
C LYS A 270 -8.21 -4.48 -51.13
N THR A 271 -8.35 -4.84 -49.86
CA THR A 271 -8.71 -6.20 -49.46
C THR A 271 -10.23 -6.30 -49.43
N GLU A 272 -10.76 -7.14 -50.31
CA GLU A 272 -12.18 -7.52 -50.31
C GLU A 272 -12.39 -8.61 -49.25
N HIS A 273 -12.60 -8.20 -47.99
CA HIS A 273 -13.13 -9.10 -46.96
C HIS A 273 -14.58 -8.73 -46.68
N THR A 274 -15.49 -9.38 -47.40
CA THR A 274 -16.93 -9.34 -47.15
C THR A 274 -17.23 -10.27 -45.97
N LEU A 275 -17.62 -9.69 -44.83
CA LEU A 275 -18.23 -10.45 -43.73
C LEU A 275 -19.71 -10.66 -44.06
N GLU A 276 -20.05 -11.83 -44.58
CA GLU A 276 -21.43 -12.30 -44.65
C GLU A 276 -21.88 -12.82 -43.28
N ASN A 277 -23.15 -12.53 -42.95
CA ASN A 277 -23.94 -13.09 -41.85
C ASN A 277 -23.70 -12.58 -40.42
N LEU A 278 -24.37 -11.47 -40.09
CA LEU A 278 -25.02 -11.31 -38.79
C LEU A 278 -26.50 -10.95 -39.01
N THR A 279 -27.33 -11.97 -39.21
CA THR A 279 -28.78 -11.85 -39.03
C THR A 279 -29.10 -11.67 -37.54
N PRO A 280 -29.81 -10.62 -37.11
CA PRO A 280 -30.33 -10.54 -35.76
C PRO A 280 -31.53 -11.48 -35.63
N THR A 281 -31.33 -12.62 -34.97
CA THR A 281 -32.43 -13.48 -34.51
C THR A 281 -33.17 -12.75 -33.39
N SER A 282 -34.29 -12.13 -33.74
CA SER A 282 -35.31 -11.63 -32.81
C SER A 282 -35.94 -12.81 -32.07
N ALA A 283 -35.51 -13.07 -30.84
CA ALA A 283 -36.18 -14.00 -29.94
C ALA A 283 -37.47 -13.37 -29.36
N PRO A 284 -38.56 -14.14 -29.19
CA PRO A 284 -39.82 -13.62 -28.63
C PRO A 284 -39.71 -13.36 -27.12
N LEU A 285 -40.24 -12.21 -26.69
CA LEU A 285 -40.46 -11.86 -25.29
C LEU A 285 -41.40 -12.87 -24.60
N PRO A 286 -41.08 -13.36 -23.39
CA PRO A 286 -42.01 -14.14 -22.58
C PRO A 286 -43.09 -13.23 -21.94
N PRO A 287 -44.30 -13.76 -21.68
CA PRO A 287 -45.40 -13.01 -21.10
C PRO A 287 -45.12 -12.61 -19.65
N SER A 288 -45.21 -11.30 -19.38
CA SER A 288 -45.16 -10.70 -18.04
C SER A 288 -46.34 -11.16 -17.18
N THR A 289 -46.15 -12.19 -16.37
CA THR A 289 -47.03 -12.50 -15.24
C THR A 289 -46.79 -11.52 -14.09
N LYS A 290 -47.81 -10.73 -13.78
CA LYS A 290 -47.89 -9.90 -12.57
C LYS A 290 -47.84 -10.79 -11.33
N GLU A 291 -46.68 -10.89 -10.68
CA GLU A 291 -46.57 -11.46 -9.35
C GLU A 291 -47.16 -10.50 -8.31
N LYS A 292 -48.04 -11.03 -7.45
CA LYS A 292 -48.60 -10.31 -6.30
C LYS A 292 -47.49 -10.08 -5.26
N PRO A 293 -47.50 -8.95 -4.53
CA PRO A 293 -46.50 -8.68 -3.51
C PRO A 293 -46.56 -9.75 -2.41
N LYS A 294 -45.40 -10.35 -2.13
CA LYS A 294 -45.17 -11.28 -1.03
C LYS A 294 -45.41 -10.52 0.29
N VAL A 295 -46.42 -10.94 1.03
CA VAL A 295 -46.70 -10.44 2.38
C VAL A 295 -45.55 -10.90 3.29
N ASP A 296 -44.95 -9.94 3.98
CA ASP A 296 -43.84 -10.14 4.91
C ASP A 296 -44.30 -10.99 6.12
N PRO A 297 -43.71 -12.18 6.36
CA PRO A 297 -44.06 -13.06 7.47
C PRO A 297 -43.79 -12.48 8.87
N TYR A 298 -43.07 -11.36 8.99
CA TYR A 298 -42.68 -10.76 10.28
C TYR A 298 -43.43 -9.47 10.63
N ARG A 299 -44.50 -9.14 9.91
CA ARG A 299 -45.34 -7.99 10.27
C ARG A 299 -46.29 -8.37 11.40
N GLU A 300 -45.91 -8.04 12.63
CA GLU A 300 -46.77 -8.21 13.80
C GLU A 300 -48.08 -7.41 13.63
N PRO A 301 -49.24 -7.98 14.00
CA PRO A 301 -50.51 -7.27 13.97
C PRO A 301 -50.50 -6.17 15.02
N ILE A 302 -50.94 -4.99 14.62
CA ILE A 302 -51.13 -3.84 15.50
C ILE A 302 -52.36 -4.15 16.37
N GLU A 303 -52.18 -4.20 17.70
CA GLU A 303 -53.26 -4.17 18.69
C GLU A 303 -53.81 -2.75 18.89
#